data_AF-A0A927PZQ2-F1
#
_entry.id   AF-A0A927PZQ2-F1
#
_cell.length_a   1.000
_cell.length_b   1.000
_cell.length_c   1.000
_cell.angle_alpha   90.00
_cell.angle_beta   90.00
_cell.angle_gamma   90.00
#
_symmetry.space_group_name_H-M   'P 1'
#
loop_
_entity.id
_entity.type
_entity.pdbx_description
1 polymer ?
#
loop_
_entity_poly.entity_id
_entity_poly.type
_entity_poly.pdbx_seq_one_letter_code
_entity_poly.pdbx_strand_id
1 'polypeptide(L)'
;MTKADDTTNGGYVYSKLTAAIDDKQSPLRHYLDTTYPNTRLITTPHSQTSPDIKVPGTPGVNPGTIGTAFDVLIGLRYQPNTIPATARPFARWKPDLAEGWANILNLIAEDPTLIEAAAWAYALAIEAYRSPVTPYAIADLLDEKGRFNEHDLLAIASAEAVAELAALEELAEANLYPHLGTPPEPDPSIEHGWRRAAAWTDPNPTAGDRRRRFGLTFAASRLCQADADLIHDGTLYEFKTRLGTKKKPTGERVDVLPLIDLYQAIAYALFDTNDENGINHIAVYPARYGRHTRWAVEDLLTTLAGRPINIAEERATVWHLLGGKDA
;
A
#
# COMPACT_ATOMS: atom_id res chain seq x y z
N MET A 1 16.15 -9.92 -23.63
CA MET A 1 14.87 -9.53 -24.26
C MET A 1 15.11 -8.27 -25.07
N THR A 2 15.14 -8.43 -26.38
CA THR A 2 15.26 -7.37 -27.38
C THR A 2 13.96 -6.56 -27.42
N LYS A 3 14.08 -5.23 -27.41
CA LYS A 3 12.97 -4.30 -27.69
C LYS A 3 12.45 -4.60 -29.10
N ALA A 4 11.20 -5.04 -29.20
CA ALA A 4 10.49 -5.05 -30.46
C ALA A 4 10.01 -3.62 -30.74
N ASP A 5 10.46 -3.08 -31.87
CA ASP A 5 9.91 -1.92 -32.55
C ASP A 5 8.45 -2.21 -32.92
N ASP A 6 7.52 -1.54 -32.25
CA ASP A 6 6.15 -1.35 -32.74
C ASP A 6 5.75 0.10 -32.47
N THR A 7 6.22 1.01 -33.32
CA THR A 7 6.07 2.46 -33.23
C THR A 7 4.87 2.98 -34.01
N THR A 8 3.83 2.16 -34.25
CA THR A 8 2.67 2.59 -35.08
C THR A 8 1.31 2.66 -34.40
N ASN A 9 1.25 2.46 -33.09
CA ASN A 9 0.17 3.00 -32.25
C ASN A 9 0.81 3.56 -30.98
N GLY A 10 0.88 4.89 -30.83
CA GLY A 10 1.52 5.59 -29.71
C GLY A 10 0.85 5.38 -28.35
N GLY A 11 0.66 4.12 -27.96
CA GLY A 11 0.07 3.70 -26.70
C GLY A 11 1.05 3.83 -25.54
N TYR A 12 0.50 3.99 -24.35
CA TYR A 12 1.27 4.08 -23.11
C TYR A 12 1.90 2.71 -22.77
N VAL A 13 3.23 2.67 -22.63
CA VAL A 13 4.00 1.41 -22.55
C VAL A 13 4.18 0.85 -21.14
N TYR A 14 3.78 1.59 -20.11
CA TYR A 14 4.03 1.20 -18.71
C TYR A 14 2.81 0.53 -18.08
N SER A 15 2.97 -0.73 -17.71
CA SER A 15 1.92 -1.50 -17.03
C SER A 15 1.81 -1.21 -15.53
N LYS A 16 2.78 -0.54 -14.90
CA LYS A 16 2.81 -0.23 -13.46
C LYS A 16 3.21 1.22 -13.21
N LEU A 17 2.53 1.89 -12.28
CA LEU A 17 2.79 3.28 -11.95
C LEU A 17 4.23 3.50 -11.51
N THR A 18 4.73 2.69 -10.58
CA THR A 18 6.11 2.84 -10.06
C THR A 18 7.16 2.79 -11.16
N ALA A 19 7.00 1.89 -12.15
CA ALA A 19 7.88 1.85 -13.32
C ALA A 19 7.74 3.10 -14.19
N ALA A 20 6.51 3.59 -14.36
CA ALA A 20 6.25 4.81 -15.13
C ALA A 20 6.84 6.07 -14.47
N ILE A 21 6.80 6.19 -13.14
CA ILE A 21 7.36 7.36 -12.46
C ILE A 21 8.87 7.25 -12.28
N ASP A 22 9.46 6.05 -12.26
CA ASP A 22 10.90 5.87 -12.16
C ASP A 22 11.62 6.20 -13.48
N ASP A 23 11.01 5.89 -14.62
CA ASP A 23 11.54 6.27 -15.93
C ASP A 23 11.29 7.75 -16.26
N LYS A 24 12.36 8.55 -16.29
CA LYS A 24 12.31 9.98 -16.66
C LYS A 24 11.81 10.26 -18.08
N GLN A 25 11.83 9.26 -18.97
CA GLN A 25 11.31 9.36 -20.33
C GLN A 25 9.85 8.94 -20.44
N SER A 26 9.24 8.44 -19.37
CA SER A 26 7.81 8.16 -19.32
C SER A 26 7.00 9.43 -19.55
N PRO A 27 5.94 9.40 -20.38
CA PRO A 27 5.03 10.54 -20.54
C PRO A 27 4.47 11.05 -19.21
N LEU A 28 4.10 10.14 -18.31
CA LEU A 28 3.58 10.50 -16.99
C LEU A 28 4.66 11.17 -16.15
N ARG A 29 5.88 10.65 -16.13
CA ARG A 29 6.97 11.26 -15.37
C ARG A 29 7.34 12.64 -15.93
N HIS A 30 7.42 12.78 -17.24
CA HIS A 30 7.69 14.05 -17.90
C HIS A 30 6.62 15.11 -17.58
N TYR A 31 5.35 14.70 -17.56
CA TYR A 31 4.25 15.54 -17.14
C TYR A 31 4.42 16.01 -15.68
N LEU A 32 4.67 15.09 -14.74
CA LEU A 32 4.86 15.45 -13.33
C LEU A 32 6.07 16.36 -13.10
N ASP A 33 7.19 16.12 -13.79
CA ASP A 33 8.39 16.97 -13.69
C ASP A 33 8.12 18.38 -14.24
N THR A 34 7.36 18.50 -15.33
CA THR A 34 7.10 19.78 -16.02
C THR A 34 5.99 20.59 -15.34
N THR A 35 4.91 19.93 -14.95
CA THR A 35 3.71 20.57 -14.36
C THR A 35 3.91 20.89 -12.88
N TYR A 36 4.73 20.12 -12.17
CA TYR A 36 4.98 20.26 -10.72
C TYR A 36 6.48 20.45 -10.39
N PRO A 37 7.14 21.51 -10.90
CA PRO A 37 8.59 21.67 -10.75
C PRO A 37 9.03 22.05 -9.33
N ASN A 38 8.14 22.62 -8.50
CA ASN A 38 8.50 23.19 -7.20
C ASN A 38 8.52 22.16 -6.05
N THR A 39 8.89 20.91 -6.32
CA THR A 39 8.85 19.79 -5.33
C THR A 39 9.67 20.03 -4.07
N ARG A 40 10.72 20.85 -4.14
CA ARG A 40 11.52 21.23 -2.97
C ARG A 40 10.75 22.02 -1.91
N LEU A 41 9.66 22.71 -2.29
CA LEU A 41 8.78 23.40 -1.35
C LEU A 41 8.04 22.43 -0.42
N ILE A 42 7.94 21.15 -0.80
CA ILE A 42 7.30 20.11 0.02
C ILE A 42 8.35 19.18 0.63
N THR A 43 9.29 18.66 -0.17
CA THR A 43 10.26 17.66 0.29
C THR A 43 11.29 18.22 1.26
N THR A 44 11.65 19.51 1.15
CA THR A 44 12.63 20.14 2.05
C THR A 44 12.04 20.39 3.44
N PRO A 45 10.89 21.08 3.59
CA PRO A 45 10.27 21.24 4.91
C PRO A 45 9.93 19.89 5.55
N HIS A 46 9.50 18.90 4.77
CA HIS A 46 9.33 17.53 5.26
C HIS A 46 10.62 17.05 5.92
N SER A 47 11.72 16.97 5.17
CA SER A 47 12.98 16.43 5.69
C SER A 47 13.55 17.21 6.88
N GLN A 48 13.38 18.54 6.92
CA GLN A 48 13.88 19.41 8.01
C GLN A 48 13.12 19.25 9.32
N THR A 49 11.84 18.90 9.25
CA THR A 49 10.95 18.74 10.42
C THR A 49 10.74 17.28 10.79
N SER A 50 11.39 16.35 10.08
CA SER A 50 11.27 14.92 10.37
C SER A 50 11.87 14.59 11.73
N PRO A 51 11.13 13.87 12.60
CA PRO A 51 11.69 13.38 13.84
C PRO A 51 12.78 12.34 13.53
N ASP A 52 13.57 12.01 14.56
CA ASP A 52 14.47 10.87 14.48
C ASP A 52 13.68 9.56 14.37
N ILE A 53 14.35 8.54 13.85
CA ILE A 53 13.77 7.20 13.75
C ILE A 53 13.39 6.68 15.14
N LYS A 54 12.15 6.19 15.27
CA LYS A 54 11.62 5.64 16.52
C LYS A 54 11.68 4.11 16.54
N VAL A 55 11.43 3.47 15.40
CA VAL A 55 11.52 2.02 15.24
C VAL A 55 12.67 1.67 14.28
N PRO A 56 13.87 1.33 14.79
CA PRO A 56 14.99 0.90 13.95
C PRO A 56 14.66 -0.41 13.23
N GLY A 57 15.40 -0.72 12.17
CA GLY A 57 15.28 -2.00 11.49
C GLY A 57 16.02 -3.09 12.25
N THR A 58 15.42 -4.28 12.33
CA THR A 58 16.02 -5.41 13.01
C THR A 58 16.94 -6.19 12.06
N PRO A 59 18.19 -6.49 12.45
CA PRO A 59 19.08 -7.32 11.64
C PRO A 59 18.47 -8.69 11.33
N GLY A 60 18.56 -9.12 10.08
CA GLY A 60 18.00 -10.39 9.63
C GLY A 60 16.53 -10.35 9.22
N VAL A 61 15.81 -9.27 9.55
CA VAL A 61 14.43 -9.05 9.12
C VAL A 61 14.41 -8.33 7.77
N ASN A 62 13.65 -8.85 6.81
CA ASN A 62 13.55 -8.24 5.48
C ASN A 62 12.71 -6.95 5.54
N PRO A 63 13.27 -5.77 5.19
CA PRO A 63 12.55 -4.51 5.28
C PRO A 63 11.39 -4.37 4.29
N GLY A 64 11.45 -5.04 3.13
CA GLY A 64 10.36 -5.07 2.16
C GLY A 64 9.17 -5.88 2.67
N THR A 65 9.45 -7.00 3.32
CA THR A 65 8.43 -7.83 3.96
C THR A 65 7.78 -7.11 5.14
N ILE A 66 8.56 -6.38 5.96
CA ILE A 66 8.00 -5.51 7.01
C ILE A 66 7.06 -4.45 6.44
N GLY A 67 7.39 -3.83 5.30
CA GLY A 67 6.49 -2.90 4.61
C GLY A 67 5.15 -3.55 4.26
N THR A 68 5.21 -4.65 3.53
CA THR A 68 4.01 -5.38 3.11
C THR A 68 3.19 -5.88 4.31
N ALA A 69 3.86 -6.35 5.37
CA ALA A 69 3.19 -6.82 6.59
C ALA A 69 2.55 -5.68 7.37
N PHE A 70 3.16 -4.51 7.41
CA PHE A 70 2.54 -3.33 8.02
C PHE A 70 1.27 -2.91 7.27
N ASP A 71 1.29 -2.91 5.94
CA ASP A 71 0.08 -2.61 5.13
C ASP A 71 -1.05 -3.62 5.42
N VAL A 72 -0.70 -4.91 5.48
CA VAL A 72 -1.63 -5.97 5.86
C VAL A 72 -2.16 -5.78 7.27
N LEU A 73 -1.31 -5.44 8.24
CA LEU A 73 -1.69 -5.24 9.64
C LEU A 73 -2.76 -4.16 9.76
N ILE A 74 -2.57 -3.00 9.11
CA ILE A 74 -3.59 -1.94 9.09
C ILE A 74 -4.88 -2.45 8.44
N GLY A 75 -4.77 -3.20 7.34
CA GLY A 75 -5.91 -3.84 6.69
C GLY A 75 -6.69 -4.77 7.62
N LEU A 76 -6.00 -5.66 8.34
CA LEU A 76 -6.62 -6.60 9.29
C LEU A 76 -7.30 -5.87 10.45
N ARG A 77 -6.72 -4.78 10.96
CA ARG A 77 -7.34 -3.97 12.01
C ARG A 77 -8.64 -3.31 11.55
N TYR A 78 -8.64 -2.71 10.36
CA TYR A 78 -9.78 -1.91 9.89
C TYR A 78 -10.77 -2.68 9.00
N GLN A 79 -10.41 -3.89 8.60
CA GLN A 79 -11.27 -4.82 7.86
C GLN A 79 -11.14 -6.24 8.45
N PRO A 80 -11.46 -6.45 9.74
CA PRO A 80 -11.19 -7.71 10.45
C PRO A 80 -11.84 -8.95 9.83
N ASN A 81 -12.92 -8.76 9.06
CA ASN A 81 -13.64 -9.82 8.38
C ASN A 81 -13.24 -10.01 6.90
N THR A 82 -12.19 -9.34 6.44
CA THR A 82 -11.78 -9.34 5.03
C THR A 82 -10.33 -9.76 4.90
N ILE A 83 -10.08 -10.72 4.01
CA ILE A 83 -8.72 -11.06 3.59
C ILE A 83 -8.14 -9.83 2.87
N PRO A 84 -6.92 -9.38 3.23
CA PRO A 84 -6.28 -8.24 2.61
C PRO A 84 -6.37 -8.30 1.08
N ALA A 85 -6.79 -7.21 0.44
CA ALA A 85 -7.02 -7.18 -1.00
C ALA A 85 -5.80 -7.66 -1.81
N THR A 86 -4.60 -7.34 -1.33
CA THR A 86 -3.30 -7.73 -1.88
C THR A 86 -3.04 -9.25 -1.84
N ALA A 87 -3.63 -9.98 -0.88
CA ALA A 87 -3.51 -11.43 -0.77
C ALA A 87 -4.54 -12.19 -1.65
N ARG A 88 -5.56 -11.49 -2.19
CA ARG A 88 -6.61 -12.11 -3.02
C ARG A 88 -6.09 -12.86 -4.25
N PRO A 89 -5.16 -12.30 -5.05
CA PRO A 89 -4.63 -12.99 -6.21
C PRO A 89 -3.88 -14.28 -5.86
N PHE A 90 -3.17 -14.29 -4.72
CA PHE A 90 -2.43 -15.46 -4.27
C PHE A 90 -3.36 -16.64 -3.97
N ALA A 91 -4.44 -16.42 -3.22
CA ALA A 91 -5.32 -17.55 -2.91
C ALA A 91 -6.20 -17.98 -4.09
N ARG A 92 -6.37 -17.14 -5.13
CA ARG A 92 -6.87 -17.62 -6.43
C ARG A 92 -5.87 -18.55 -7.11
N TRP A 93 -4.58 -18.24 -7.01
CA TRP A 93 -3.50 -19.07 -7.57
C TRP A 93 -3.27 -20.37 -6.78
N LYS A 94 -3.49 -20.34 -5.46
CA LYS A 94 -3.34 -21.47 -4.53
C LYS A 94 -4.60 -21.62 -3.67
N PRO A 95 -5.68 -22.19 -4.20
CA PRO A 95 -6.93 -22.34 -3.46
C PRO A 95 -6.77 -23.21 -2.20
N ASP A 96 -5.90 -24.22 -2.25
CA ASP A 96 -5.60 -25.09 -1.10
C ASP A 96 -4.98 -24.31 0.08
N LEU A 97 -4.36 -23.16 -0.21
CA LEU A 97 -3.80 -22.27 0.81
C LEU A 97 -4.83 -21.29 1.37
N ALA A 98 -5.92 -21.02 0.64
CA ALA A 98 -6.95 -20.10 1.08
C ALA A 98 -7.61 -20.54 2.41
N GLU A 99 -7.58 -21.83 2.72
CA GLU A 99 -8.05 -22.44 3.98
C GLU A 99 -7.25 -22.04 5.19
N GLY A 100 -5.93 -22.27 5.15
CA GLY A 100 -5.06 -21.82 6.22
C GLY A 100 -5.19 -20.30 6.47
N TRP A 101 -5.30 -19.50 5.41
CA TRP A 101 -5.45 -18.05 5.55
C TRP A 101 -6.79 -17.62 6.15
N ALA A 102 -7.90 -18.24 5.74
CA ALA A 102 -9.20 -17.99 6.35
C ALA A 102 -9.21 -18.41 7.83
N ASN A 103 -8.56 -19.53 8.16
CA ASN A 103 -8.45 -20.03 9.53
C ASN A 103 -7.59 -19.11 10.41
N ILE A 104 -6.58 -18.45 9.87
CA ILE A 104 -5.81 -17.43 10.59
C ILE A 104 -6.71 -16.31 11.12
N LEU A 105 -7.75 -15.88 10.37
CA LEU A 105 -8.68 -14.87 10.88
C LEU A 105 -9.48 -15.37 12.09
N ASN A 106 -9.86 -16.65 12.10
CA ASN A 106 -10.50 -17.26 13.27
C ASN A 106 -9.55 -17.29 14.46
N LEU A 107 -8.27 -17.66 14.24
CA LEU A 107 -7.27 -17.64 15.30
C LEU A 107 -7.04 -16.23 15.88
N ILE A 108 -7.03 -15.18 15.04
CA ILE A 108 -6.92 -13.80 15.53
C ILE A 108 -8.17 -13.39 16.31
N ALA A 109 -9.35 -13.83 15.90
CA ALA A 109 -10.59 -13.54 16.62
C ALA A 109 -10.62 -14.19 18.02
N GLU A 110 -10.03 -15.39 18.15
CA GLU A 110 -9.87 -16.09 19.42
C GLU A 110 -8.72 -15.52 20.27
N ASP A 111 -7.61 -15.16 19.63
CA ASP A 111 -6.41 -14.59 20.24
C ASP A 111 -5.87 -13.41 19.41
N PRO A 112 -6.28 -12.17 19.75
CA PRO A 112 -5.84 -10.96 19.05
C PRO A 112 -4.33 -10.71 19.09
N THR A 113 -3.58 -11.41 19.96
CA THR A 113 -2.11 -11.27 20.04
C THR A 113 -1.38 -11.92 18.87
N LEU A 114 -2.09 -12.67 18.01
CA LEU A 114 -1.53 -13.31 16.83
C LEU A 114 -1.50 -12.41 15.58
N ILE A 115 -2.05 -11.20 15.64
CA ILE A 115 -2.30 -10.39 14.44
C ILE A 115 -1.02 -9.94 13.72
N GLU A 116 0.06 -9.65 14.42
CA GLU A 116 1.34 -9.27 13.81
C GLU A 116 1.99 -10.49 13.12
N ALA A 117 1.93 -11.66 13.73
CA ALA A 117 2.40 -12.91 13.13
C ALA A 117 1.57 -13.26 11.88
N ALA A 118 0.25 -13.07 11.96
CA ALA A 118 -0.64 -13.23 10.83
C ALA A 118 -0.32 -12.26 9.69
N ALA A 119 -0.11 -10.98 10.02
CA ALA A 119 0.23 -9.95 9.04
C ALA A 119 1.55 -10.27 8.32
N TRP A 120 2.56 -10.76 9.05
CA TRP A 120 3.80 -11.24 8.48
C TRP A 120 3.60 -12.44 7.55
N ALA A 121 2.83 -13.44 7.98
CA ALA A 121 2.54 -14.62 7.19
C ALA A 121 1.85 -14.24 5.86
N TYR A 122 0.84 -13.37 5.92
CA TYR A 122 0.17 -12.83 4.73
C TYR A 122 1.14 -12.06 3.81
N ALA A 123 2.07 -11.28 4.37
CA ALA A 123 3.07 -10.57 3.58
C ALA A 123 3.98 -11.51 2.79
N LEU A 124 4.44 -12.60 3.41
CA LEU A 124 5.22 -13.62 2.71
C LEU A 124 4.43 -14.26 1.57
N ALA A 125 3.13 -14.51 1.76
CA ALA A 125 2.26 -15.03 0.70
C ALA A 125 2.12 -14.06 -0.48
N ILE A 126 1.99 -12.76 -0.20
CA ILE A 126 1.95 -11.70 -1.21
C ILE A 126 3.28 -11.64 -1.98
N GLU A 127 4.41 -11.73 -1.29
CA GLU A 127 5.73 -11.77 -1.94
C GLU A 127 5.90 -13.02 -2.81
N ALA A 128 5.46 -14.18 -2.32
CA ALA A 128 5.44 -15.43 -3.07
C ALA A 128 4.61 -15.36 -4.35
N TYR A 129 3.51 -14.61 -4.33
CA TYR A 129 2.71 -14.34 -5.53
C TYR A 129 3.43 -13.40 -6.51
N ARG A 130 4.05 -12.34 -6.00
CA ARG A 130 4.67 -11.29 -6.81
C ARG A 130 5.99 -11.73 -7.46
N SER A 131 6.66 -12.73 -6.89
CA SER A 131 7.92 -13.27 -7.39
C SER A 131 7.71 -14.61 -8.10
N PRO A 132 8.30 -14.83 -9.29
CA PRO A 132 8.31 -16.15 -9.91
C PRO A 132 9.14 -17.18 -9.12
N VAL A 133 9.95 -16.71 -8.17
CA VAL A 133 10.67 -17.54 -7.19
C VAL A 133 9.91 -17.44 -5.88
N THR A 134 9.20 -18.51 -5.52
CA THR A 134 8.57 -18.63 -4.21
C THR A 134 9.65 -18.49 -3.13
N PRO A 135 9.51 -17.57 -2.16
CA PRO A 135 10.39 -17.50 -1.01
C PRO A 135 10.48 -18.89 -0.37
N TYR A 136 11.70 -19.40 -0.19
CA TYR A 136 11.99 -20.75 0.30
C TYR A 136 11.17 -21.14 1.53
N ALA A 137 10.96 -20.18 2.44
CA ALA A 137 10.21 -20.39 3.68
C ALA A 137 8.77 -20.87 3.49
N ILE A 138 8.06 -20.56 2.40
CA ILE A 138 6.68 -21.05 2.18
C ILE A 138 6.66 -22.44 1.54
N ALA A 139 7.64 -22.75 0.70
CA ALA A 139 7.73 -24.06 0.05
C ALA A 139 8.02 -25.17 1.06
N ASP A 140 8.76 -24.85 2.12
CA ASP A 140 9.15 -25.80 3.17
C ASP A 140 8.03 -26.11 4.19
N LEU A 141 6.92 -25.39 4.15
CA LEU A 141 5.76 -25.56 5.08
C LEU A 141 4.68 -26.47 4.52
N LEU A 142 4.89 -27.00 3.33
CA LEU A 142 4.04 -28.02 2.75
C LEU A 142 4.22 -29.31 3.58
N ASP A 143 3.14 -29.81 4.18
CA ASP A 143 3.14 -31.17 4.73
C ASP A 143 3.45 -32.19 3.61
N GLU A 144 3.66 -33.46 3.96
CA GLU A 144 3.94 -34.52 2.97
C GLU A 144 2.85 -34.67 1.88
N LYS A 145 1.67 -34.08 2.10
CA LYS A 145 0.53 -34.05 1.18
C LYS A 145 0.34 -32.68 0.50
N GLY A 146 1.24 -31.73 0.71
CA GLY A 146 1.17 -30.39 0.16
C GLY A 146 0.18 -29.46 0.86
N ARG A 147 -0.23 -29.76 2.10
CA ARG A 147 -1.18 -28.97 2.88
C ARG A 147 -0.47 -28.10 3.91
N PHE A 148 -1.16 -27.07 4.36
CA PHE A 148 -0.70 -26.16 5.40
C PHE A 148 -1.58 -26.29 6.64
N ASN A 149 -0.98 -26.06 7.81
CA ASN A 149 -1.67 -25.78 9.05
C ASN A 149 -1.52 -24.28 9.35
N GLU A 150 -2.61 -23.59 9.73
CA GLU A 150 -2.58 -22.19 10.14
C GLU A 150 -1.54 -21.87 11.22
N HIS A 151 -1.27 -22.79 12.14
CA HIS A 151 -0.23 -22.63 13.15
C HIS A 151 1.18 -22.62 12.56
N ASP A 152 1.44 -23.45 11.53
CA ASP A 152 2.73 -23.48 10.85
C ASP A 152 2.94 -22.19 10.04
N LEU A 153 1.87 -21.63 9.46
CA LEU A 153 1.92 -20.34 8.77
C LEU A 153 2.24 -19.18 9.73
N LEU A 154 1.67 -19.18 10.94
CA LEU A 154 2.00 -18.19 11.96
C LEU A 154 3.45 -18.35 12.47
N ALA A 155 3.93 -19.59 12.60
CA ALA A 155 5.26 -19.90 13.09
C ALA A 155 6.40 -19.46 12.14
N ILE A 156 6.12 -19.09 10.88
CA ILE A 156 7.12 -18.51 9.96
C ILE A 156 7.60 -17.14 10.44
N ALA A 157 6.74 -16.41 11.16
CA ALA A 157 7.09 -15.12 11.67
C ALA A 157 8.15 -15.27 12.77
N SER A 158 9.37 -14.80 12.50
CA SER A 158 10.40 -14.79 13.54
C SER A 158 9.98 -13.85 14.67
N ALA A 159 10.42 -14.14 15.90
CA ALA A 159 10.12 -13.30 17.06
C ALA A 159 10.58 -11.85 16.84
N GLU A 160 11.69 -11.65 16.14
CA GLU A 160 12.21 -10.35 15.76
C GLU A 160 11.28 -9.59 14.80
N ALA A 161 10.74 -10.27 13.80
CA ALA A 161 9.81 -9.67 12.84
C ALA A 161 8.48 -9.28 13.51
N VAL A 162 7.95 -10.15 14.36
CA VAL A 162 6.74 -9.88 15.16
C VAL A 162 6.97 -8.69 16.09
N ALA A 163 8.08 -8.67 16.83
CA ALA A 163 8.40 -7.56 17.73
C ALA A 163 8.58 -6.23 16.98
N GLU A 164 9.18 -6.26 15.79
CA GLU A 164 9.32 -5.06 14.96
C GLU A 164 7.98 -4.55 14.43
N LEU A 165 7.07 -5.44 14.01
CA LEU A 165 5.72 -5.07 13.61
C LEU A 165 4.90 -4.50 14.76
N ALA A 166 4.96 -5.12 15.94
CA ALA A 166 4.28 -4.62 17.14
C ALA A 166 4.76 -3.20 17.51
N ALA A 167 6.07 -2.94 17.42
CA ALA A 167 6.62 -1.60 17.66
C ALA A 167 6.16 -0.56 16.61
N LEU A 168 5.97 -0.97 15.35
CA LEU A 168 5.39 -0.11 14.32
C LEU A 168 3.91 0.16 14.59
N GLU A 169 3.16 -0.85 15.05
CA GLU A 169 1.75 -0.73 15.39
C GLU A 169 1.53 0.21 16.58
N GLU A 170 2.28 0.05 17.68
CA GLU A 170 2.22 0.97 18.82
C GLU A 170 2.42 2.43 18.38
N LEU A 171 3.34 2.65 17.43
CA LEU A 171 3.60 3.97 16.89
C LEU A 171 2.48 4.46 15.96
N ALA A 172 1.79 3.57 15.26
CA ALA A 172 0.61 3.85 14.46
C ALA A 172 -0.62 4.15 15.32
N GLU A 173 -0.82 3.45 16.43
CA GLU A 173 -1.86 3.75 17.42
C GLU A 173 -1.74 5.18 17.94
N ALA A 174 -0.52 5.62 18.22
CA ALA A 174 -0.28 6.97 18.73
C ALA A 174 -0.38 8.07 17.66
N ASN A 175 -0.09 7.80 16.38
CA ASN A 175 0.13 8.85 15.38
C ASN A 175 -0.67 8.73 14.07
N LEU A 176 -1.21 7.55 13.75
CA LEU A 176 -2.00 7.29 12.54
C LEU A 176 -3.46 7.05 12.88
N TYR A 177 -3.77 6.16 13.82
CA TYR A 177 -5.15 5.74 14.13
C TYR A 177 -6.07 6.87 14.60
N PRO A 178 -5.59 7.92 15.31
CA PRO A 178 -6.41 9.09 15.60
C PRO A 178 -6.98 9.79 14.36
N HIS A 179 -6.38 9.57 13.18
CA HIS A 179 -6.84 10.08 11.89
C HIS A 179 -7.70 9.09 11.10
N LEU A 180 -7.75 7.81 11.50
CA LEU A 180 -8.55 6.77 10.86
C LEU A 180 -9.85 6.47 11.63
N GLY A 181 -9.94 6.96 12.87
CA GLY A 181 -11.03 6.67 13.80
C GLY A 181 -10.89 5.28 14.43
N THR A 182 -11.88 4.89 15.23
CA THR A 182 -11.87 3.57 15.88
C THR A 182 -11.99 2.46 14.83
N PRO A 183 -11.13 1.42 14.89
CA PRO A 183 -11.33 0.19 14.12
C PRO A 183 -12.74 -0.36 14.36
N PRO A 184 -13.43 -0.88 13.33
CA PRO A 184 -14.72 -1.52 13.50
C PRO A 184 -14.55 -2.82 14.29
N GLU A 185 -15.52 -3.12 15.17
CA GLU A 185 -15.61 -4.45 15.77
C GLU A 185 -15.82 -5.52 14.69
N PRO A 186 -15.26 -6.73 14.83
CA PRO A 186 -15.58 -7.85 13.96
C PRO A 186 -17.09 -8.13 14.01
N ASP A 187 -17.77 -8.07 12.86
CA ASP A 187 -19.17 -8.50 12.71
C ASP A 187 -19.32 -10.00 13.02
N PRO A 188 -19.93 -10.39 14.14
CA PRO A 188 -20.05 -11.78 14.56
C PRO A 188 -21.07 -12.56 13.70
N SER A 189 -21.88 -11.88 12.89
CA SER A 189 -22.81 -12.52 11.96
C SER A 189 -22.13 -13.05 10.69
N ILE A 190 -20.88 -12.63 10.45
CA ILE A 190 -20.04 -13.22 9.41
C ILE A 190 -19.46 -14.52 9.97
N GLU A 191 -20.08 -15.65 9.61
CA GLU A 191 -19.70 -16.98 10.10
C GLU A 191 -18.19 -17.25 9.95
N HIS A 192 -17.58 -17.66 11.06
CA HIS A 192 -16.19 -18.06 11.19
C HIS A 192 -15.99 -19.41 10.51
N GLY A 193 -15.72 -19.38 9.21
CA GLY A 193 -15.50 -20.60 8.43
C GLY A 193 -16.09 -20.54 7.03
N TRP A 194 -15.23 -20.33 6.05
CA TRP A 194 -15.34 -21.00 4.76
C TRP A 194 -16.43 -20.60 3.74
N ARG A 195 -17.31 -19.63 4.01
CA ARG A 195 -18.16 -19.03 2.97
C ARG A 195 -17.91 -17.56 2.74
N ARG A 196 -16.78 -17.26 2.10
CA ARG A 196 -16.76 -16.27 1.03
C ARG A 196 -15.54 -16.40 0.13
N ALA A 197 -15.47 -17.51 -0.62
CA ALA A 197 -15.05 -17.51 -2.03
C ALA A 197 -15.71 -16.33 -2.82
N ALA A 198 -16.84 -15.81 -2.34
CA ALA A 198 -17.49 -14.60 -2.85
C ALA A 198 -17.02 -13.25 -2.25
N ALA A 199 -16.24 -13.18 -1.14
CA ALA A 199 -15.54 -11.93 -0.73
C ALA A 199 -14.30 -11.69 -1.59
N TRP A 200 -13.79 -12.74 -2.25
CA TRP A 200 -12.76 -12.62 -3.29
C TRP A 200 -13.31 -11.94 -4.56
N THR A 201 -14.63 -11.81 -4.69
CA THR A 201 -15.31 -11.28 -5.88
C THR A 201 -16.29 -10.15 -5.58
N ASP A 202 -16.44 -9.68 -4.34
CA ASP A 202 -17.24 -8.48 -4.08
C ASP A 202 -16.32 -7.25 -4.12
N PRO A 203 -16.30 -6.49 -5.23
CA PRO A 203 -15.60 -5.22 -5.31
C PRO A 203 -16.31 -4.12 -4.51
N ASN A 204 -17.50 -4.37 -3.96
CA ASN A 204 -18.31 -3.37 -3.27
C ASN A 204 -18.61 -3.81 -1.83
N PRO A 205 -17.82 -3.40 -0.82
CA PRO A 205 -18.32 -3.42 0.55
C PRO A 205 -19.68 -2.71 0.59
N THR A 206 -20.62 -3.27 1.35
CA THR A 206 -21.99 -2.75 1.51
C THR A 206 -21.98 -1.23 1.62
N ALA A 207 -22.96 -0.56 0.99
CA ALA A 207 -23.01 0.88 0.73
C ALA A 207 -22.73 1.82 1.93
N GLY A 208 -22.74 1.32 3.17
CA GLY A 208 -22.38 2.06 4.37
C GLY A 208 -20.88 2.36 4.54
N ASP A 209 -19.97 1.56 3.97
CA ASP A 209 -18.51 1.76 4.15
C ASP A 209 -17.77 2.11 2.86
N ARG A 210 -18.36 3.01 2.06
CA ARG A 210 -17.61 3.65 0.95
C ARG A 210 -16.47 4.53 1.44
N ARG A 211 -16.42 4.80 2.75
CA ARG A 211 -15.50 5.72 3.41
C ARG A 211 -14.13 5.12 3.68
N ARG A 212 -13.95 3.79 3.69
CA ARG A 212 -12.67 3.13 3.94
C ARG A 212 -12.41 2.03 2.92
N ARG A 213 -11.33 2.15 2.17
CA ARG A 213 -10.98 1.19 1.11
C ARG A 213 -9.48 0.91 1.11
N PHE A 214 -9.11 -0.36 1.29
CA PHE A 214 -7.71 -0.83 1.26
C PHE A 214 -7.38 -1.46 -0.09
N GLY A 215 -6.16 -1.25 -0.59
CA GLY A 215 -5.68 -1.85 -1.84
C GLY A 215 -6.58 -1.56 -3.04
N LEU A 216 -7.14 -0.34 -3.11
CA LEU A 216 -8.08 0.04 -4.15
C LEU A 216 -7.34 0.35 -5.45
N THR A 217 -7.86 -0.19 -6.55
CA THR A 217 -7.54 0.23 -7.91
C THR A 217 -8.37 1.45 -8.31
N PHE A 218 -7.77 2.38 -9.04
CA PHE A 218 -8.43 3.51 -9.65
C PHE A 218 -9.03 3.16 -11.02
N ALA A 219 -9.91 4.01 -11.55
CA ALA A 219 -10.38 3.89 -12.94
C ALA A 219 -9.20 3.84 -13.94
N ALA A 220 -8.17 4.65 -13.71
CA ALA A 220 -6.94 4.66 -14.50
C ALA A 220 -6.06 3.41 -14.30
N SER A 221 -6.27 2.61 -13.24
CA SER A 221 -5.48 1.40 -12.99
C SER A 221 -5.63 0.33 -14.07
N ARG A 222 -6.68 0.42 -14.90
CA ARG A 222 -6.86 -0.42 -16.10
C ARG A 222 -5.84 -0.12 -17.21
N LEU A 223 -5.26 1.08 -17.23
CA LEU A 223 -4.28 1.54 -18.21
C LEU A 223 -2.85 1.45 -17.66
N CYS A 224 -2.69 1.70 -16.36
CA CYS A 224 -1.41 1.61 -15.66
C CYS A 224 -1.66 1.14 -14.23
N GLN A 225 -1.22 -0.05 -13.83
CA GLN A 225 -1.54 -0.61 -12.51
C GLN A 225 -1.01 0.28 -11.39
N ALA A 226 -1.91 0.62 -10.49
CA ALA A 226 -1.71 1.52 -9.37
C ALA A 226 -2.69 1.14 -8.28
N ASP A 227 -2.17 0.88 -7.08
CA ASP A 227 -2.95 0.49 -5.92
C ASP A 227 -2.52 1.40 -4.76
N ALA A 228 -3.46 2.16 -4.20
CA ALA A 228 -3.20 2.91 -2.98
C ALA A 228 -3.31 2.00 -1.76
N ASP A 229 -2.52 2.31 -0.72
CA ASP A 229 -2.52 1.52 0.51
C ASP A 229 -3.88 1.64 1.21
N LEU A 230 -4.37 2.86 1.40
CA LEU A 230 -5.67 3.16 2.01
C LEU A 230 -6.27 4.45 1.47
N ILE A 231 -7.59 4.45 1.23
CA ILE A 231 -8.39 5.66 1.08
C ILE A 231 -9.40 5.71 2.23
N HIS A 232 -9.36 6.77 3.02
CA HIS A 232 -10.30 7.01 4.11
C HIS A 232 -10.83 8.46 4.13
N ASP A 233 -12.16 8.63 4.08
CA ASP A 233 -12.84 9.94 4.19
C ASP A 233 -12.24 11.01 3.25
N GLY A 234 -12.08 10.65 1.96
CA GLY A 234 -11.51 11.52 0.93
C GLY A 234 -9.99 11.73 1.05
N THR A 235 -9.33 11.09 2.02
CA THR A 235 -7.87 11.13 2.19
C THR A 235 -7.25 9.85 1.65
N LEU A 236 -6.34 9.99 0.70
CA LEU A 236 -5.45 8.92 0.27
C LEU A 236 -4.25 8.83 1.21
N TYR A 237 -3.94 7.64 1.69
CA TYR A 237 -2.79 7.36 2.56
C TYR A 237 -1.75 6.53 1.81
N GLU A 238 -0.51 6.98 1.88
CA GLU A 238 0.69 6.24 1.46
C GLU A 238 1.53 5.89 2.69
N PHE A 239 1.70 4.61 2.96
CA PHE A 239 2.50 4.10 4.08
C PHE A 239 3.92 3.78 3.61
N LYS A 240 4.91 4.14 4.42
CA LYS A 240 6.32 3.80 4.13
C LYS A 240 7.03 3.29 5.38
N THR A 241 7.66 2.13 5.30
CA THR A 241 8.44 1.54 6.41
C THR A 241 9.96 1.64 6.20
N ARG A 242 10.43 2.60 5.40
CA ARG A 242 11.88 2.77 5.13
C ARG A 242 12.65 3.26 6.36
N LEU A 243 13.93 2.88 6.44
CA LEU A 243 14.87 3.34 7.48
C LEU A 243 15.40 4.77 7.27
N GLY A 244 14.95 5.49 6.23
CA GLY A 244 15.45 6.83 5.90
C GLY A 244 16.94 6.91 5.58
N THR A 245 17.45 8.14 5.50
CA THR A 245 18.83 8.43 5.12
C THR A 245 19.72 8.57 6.35
N LYS A 246 20.89 7.93 6.33
CA LYS A 246 21.89 8.05 7.41
C LYS A 246 22.64 9.38 7.31
N LYS A 247 22.60 10.20 8.36
CA LYS A 247 23.46 11.38 8.52
C LYS A 247 24.91 10.92 8.72
N LYS A 248 25.82 11.32 7.82
CA LYS A 248 27.24 10.91 7.89
C LYS A 248 27.92 11.25 9.25
N PRO A 249 27.69 12.43 9.85
CA PRO A 249 28.41 12.81 11.08
C PRO A 249 27.92 12.07 12.33
N THR A 250 26.60 11.89 12.49
CA THR A 250 26.01 11.35 13.73
C THR A 250 25.63 9.87 13.61
N GLY A 251 25.51 9.36 12.38
CA GLY A 251 24.99 8.02 12.11
C GLY A 251 23.48 7.87 12.33
N GLU A 252 22.80 8.94 12.78
CA GLU A 252 21.36 9.00 12.94
C GLU A 252 20.65 8.88 11.59
N ARG A 253 19.41 8.42 11.63
CA ARG A 253 18.56 8.27 10.44
C ARG A 253 17.45 9.31 10.47
N VAL A 254 17.28 10.01 9.37
CA VAL A 254 16.19 10.97 9.18
C VAL A 254 15.25 10.51 8.08
N ASP A 255 13.96 10.73 8.30
CA ASP A 255 12.99 10.55 7.24
C ASP A 255 13.15 11.65 6.21
N VAL A 256 13.22 11.22 4.97
CA VAL A 256 13.21 12.06 3.78
C VAL A 256 11.96 11.71 3.01
N LEU A 257 11.38 12.66 2.27
CA LEU A 257 10.35 12.36 1.28
C LEU A 257 11.00 12.36 -0.11
N PRO A 258 11.39 11.20 -0.66
CA PRO A 258 11.89 11.10 -2.02
C PRO A 258 10.87 11.64 -3.01
N LEU A 259 11.40 12.23 -4.08
CA LEU A 259 10.58 12.72 -5.18
C LEU A 259 9.65 11.64 -5.75
N ILE A 260 10.13 10.39 -5.81
CA ILE A 260 9.35 9.27 -6.35
C ILE A 260 8.11 8.98 -5.50
N ASP A 261 8.19 9.07 -4.18
CA ASP A 261 7.06 8.85 -3.29
C ASP A 261 6.05 9.99 -3.38
N LEU A 262 6.53 11.24 -3.47
CA LEU A 262 5.66 12.39 -3.67
C LEU A 262 4.89 12.26 -5.00
N TYR A 263 5.58 11.89 -6.08
CA TYR A 263 4.95 11.65 -7.37
C TYR A 263 4.02 10.45 -7.38
N GLN A 264 4.34 9.38 -6.65
CA GLN A 264 3.45 8.24 -6.49
C GLN A 264 2.12 8.69 -5.85
N ALA A 265 2.18 9.40 -4.72
CA ALA A 265 0.98 9.87 -4.02
C ALA A 265 0.14 10.87 -4.85
N ILE A 266 0.81 11.78 -5.58
CA ILE A 266 0.14 12.70 -6.52
C ILE A 266 -0.53 11.92 -7.65
N ALA A 267 0.19 10.99 -8.28
CA ALA A 267 -0.35 10.21 -9.38
C ALA A 267 -1.57 9.40 -8.94
N TYR A 268 -1.58 8.83 -7.73
CA TYR A 268 -2.77 8.16 -7.22
C TYR A 268 -3.99 9.09 -7.12
N ALA A 269 -3.84 10.31 -6.61
CA ALA A 269 -4.95 11.27 -6.57
C ALA A 269 -5.44 11.67 -7.98
N LEU A 270 -4.53 11.71 -8.96
CA LEU A 270 -4.86 11.98 -10.36
C LEU A 270 -5.40 10.76 -11.12
N PHE A 271 -5.20 9.55 -10.61
CA PHE A 271 -5.72 8.31 -11.19
C PHE A 271 -7.22 8.11 -10.89
N ASP A 272 -7.76 8.82 -9.89
CA ASP A 272 -9.19 8.91 -9.58
C ASP A 272 -9.94 9.78 -10.61
N THR A 273 -9.84 9.40 -11.89
CA THR A 273 -10.16 10.25 -13.05
C THR A 273 -11.63 10.66 -13.17
N ASN A 274 -12.52 9.88 -12.56
CA ASN A 274 -13.97 10.13 -12.50
C ASN A 274 -14.43 10.60 -11.11
N ASP A 275 -13.49 10.91 -10.21
CA ASP A 275 -13.75 11.33 -8.82
C ASP A 275 -14.63 10.35 -8.03
N GLU A 276 -14.58 9.05 -8.37
CA GLU A 276 -15.37 8.03 -7.68
C GLU A 276 -15.00 7.88 -6.21
N ASN A 277 -13.75 8.18 -5.86
CA ASN A 277 -13.23 8.06 -4.50
C ASN A 277 -13.20 9.41 -3.76
N GLY A 278 -13.53 10.52 -4.42
CA GLY A 278 -13.62 11.85 -3.81
C GLY A 278 -12.31 12.29 -3.15
N ILE A 279 -11.17 11.93 -3.73
CA ILE A 279 -9.85 12.17 -3.12
C ILE A 279 -9.56 13.67 -3.13
N ASN A 280 -9.59 14.27 -1.95
CA ASN A 280 -9.33 15.69 -1.74
C ASN A 280 -8.16 15.95 -0.78
N HIS A 281 -7.63 14.91 -0.13
CA HIS A 281 -6.39 14.98 0.65
C HIS A 281 -5.44 13.84 0.30
N ILE A 282 -4.14 14.10 0.44
CA ILE A 282 -3.08 13.11 0.44
C ILE A 282 -2.40 13.13 1.81
N ALA A 283 -2.18 11.95 2.37
CA ALA A 283 -1.41 11.72 3.57
C ALA A 283 -0.25 10.77 3.30
N VAL A 284 0.92 11.07 3.85
CA VAL A 284 2.08 10.19 3.84
C VAL A 284 2.45 9.87 5.29
N TYR A 285 2.59 8.57 5.58
CA TYR A 285 2.93 8.07 6.90
C TYR A 285 4.21 7.21 6.86
N PRO A 286 5.39 7.81 7.09
CA PRO A 286 6.63 7.09 7.37
C PRO A 286 6.54 6.37 8.73
N ALA A 287 6.11 5.11 8.74
CA ALA A 287 5.74 4.35 9.94
C ALA A 287 6.83 4.34 11.01
N ARG A 288 8.10 4.13 10.62
CA ARG A 288 9.25 4.10 11.57
C ARG A 288 9.51 5.40 12.32
N TYR A 289 8.93 6.50 11.86
CA TYR A 289 9.09 7.84 12.40
C TYR A 289 7.83 8.32 13.13
N GLY A 290 6.70 7.64 12.90
CA GLY A 290 5.42 7.98 13.51
C GLY A 290 4.97 9.38 13.12
N ARG A 291 5.30 9.83 11.91
CA ARG A 291 4.92 11.15 11.42
C ARG A 291 3.76 11.01 10.46
N HIS A 292 2.67 11.70 10.73
CA HIS A 292 1.56 11.82 9.79
C HIS A 292 1.60 13.20 9.13
N THR A 293 1.81 13.24 7.81
CA THR A 293 1.81 14.49 7.04
C THR A 293 0.66 14.47 6.06
N ARG A 294 -0.19 15.50 6.08
CA ARG A 294 -1.43 15.57 5.28
C ARG A 294 -1.52 16.90 4.56
N TRP A 295 -1.92 16.88 3.30
CA TRP A 295 -2.16 18.06 2.47
C TRP A 295 -3.51 17.96 1.78
N ALA A 296 -4.20 19.09 1.61
CA ALA A 296 -5.27 19.18 0.62
C ALA A 296 -4.64 19.03 -0.78
N VAL A 297 -5.26 18.25 -1.66
CA VAL A 297 -4.74 17.97 -3.00
C VAL A 297 -4.58 19.27 -3.80
N GLU A 298 -5.58 20.14 -3.76
CA GLU A 298 -5.56 21.41 -4.49
C GLU A 298 -4.41 22.32 -4.06
N ASP A 299 -4.23 22.49 -2.75
CA ASP A 299 -3.14 23.30 -2.18
C ASP A 299 -1.77 22.71 -2.53
N LEU A 300 -1.63 21.38 -2.43
CA LEU A 300 -0.40 20.68 -2.77
C LEU A 300 -0.04 20.89 -4.24
N LEU A 301 -0.96 20.61 -5.17
CA LEU A 301 -0.70 20.73 -6.60
C LEU A 301 -0.49 22.18 -7.01
N THR A 302 -1.26 23.13 -6.45
CA THR A 302 -1.08 24.57 -6.68
C THR A 302 0.30 25.04 -6.21
N THR A 303 0.74 24.61 -5.03
CA THR A 303 2.07 24.94 -4.50
C THR A 303 3.17 24.39 -5.41
N LEU A 304 3.03 23.13 -5.84
CA LEU A 304 4.02 22.47 -6.68
C LEU A 304 4.09 23.07 -8.10
N ALA A 305 2.94 23.46 -8.66
CA ALA A 305 2.84 24.08 -9.97
C ALA A 305 3.23 25.56 -9.98
N GLY A 306 3.12 26.25 -8.84
CA GLY A 306 3.30 27.71 -8.75
C GLY A 306 2.18 28.51 -9.42
N ARG A 307 1.02 27.88 -9.67
CA ARG A 307 -0.17 28.46 -10.30
C ARG A 307 -1.42 27.72 -9.79
N PRO A 308 -2.62 28.34 -9.85
CA PRO A 308 -3.87 27.62 -9.58
C PRO A 308 -4.01 26.38 -10.46
N ILE A 309 -4.56 25.31 -9.87
CA ILE A 309 -4.76 24.01 -10.52
C ILE A 309 -6.25 23.64 -10.50
N ASN A 310 -6.77 23.21 -11.65
CA ASN A 310 -8.07 22.56 -11.73
C ASN A 310 -7.85 21.03 -11.69
N ILE A 311 -8.17 20.39 -10.56
CA ILE A 311 -7.92 18.95 -10.36
C ILE A 311 -8.64 18.09 -11.43
N ALA A 312 -9.84 18.48 -11.86
CA ALA A 312 -10.57 17.73 -12.88
C ALA A 312 -9.86 17.75 -14.24
N GLU A 313 -9.27 18.88 -14.63
CA GLU A 313 -8.47 19.01 -15.86
C GLU A 313 -7.18 18.21 -15.78
N GLU A 314 -6.49 18.23 -14.62
CA GLU A 314 -5.27 17.45 -14.42
C GLU A 314 -5.54 15.94 -14.46
N ARG A 315 -6.65 15.48 -13.86
CA ARG A 315 -7.14 14.09 -13.94
C ARG A 315 -7.45 13.67 -15.39
N ALA A 316 -8.15 14.51 -16.15
CA ALA A 316 -8.43 14.26 -17.56
C ALA A 316 -7.13 14.21 -18.39
N THR A 317 -6.17 15.09 -18.09
CA THR A 317 -4.86 15.08 -18.75
C THR A 317 -4.11 13.78 -18.48
N VAL A 318 -4.04 13.34 -17.22
CA VAL A 318 -3.42 12.05 -16.85
C VAL A 318 -4.12 10.89 -17.54
N TRP A 319 -5.46 10.86 -17.58
CA TRP A 319 -6.20 9.84 -18.31
C TRP A 319 -5.76 9.69 -19.76
N HIS A 320 -5.65 10.81 -20.49
CA HIS A 320 -5.21 10.81 -21.88
C HIS A 320 -3.75 10.43 -22.04
N LEU A 321 -2.86 10.88 -21.14
CA LEU A 321 -1.45 10.49 -21.14
C LEU A 321 -1.27 8.97 -21.02
N LEU A 322 -2.16 8.30 -20.26
CA LEU A 322 -2.19 6.86 -20.11
C LEU A 322 -2.83 6.12 -21.31
N GLY A 323 -3.26 6.85 -22.35
CA GLY A 323 -3.94 6.29 -23.53
C GLY A 323 -5.44 6.09 -23.34
N GLY A 324 -6.03 6.71 -22.32
CA GLY A 324 -7.47 6.73 -22.08
C GLY A 324 -8.21 7.51 -23.17
N LYS A 325 -9.34 6.95 -23.61
CA LYS A 325 -10.27 7.59 -24.54
C LYS A 325 -11.44 8.19 -23.77
N ASP A 326 -11.98 9.30 -24.26
CA ASP A 326 -13.24 9.83 -23.76
C ASP A 326 -14.35 8.78 -23.92
N ALA A 327 -15.19 8.66 -22.90
CA ALA A 327 -16.32 7.74 -22.89
C ALA A 327 -17.48 8.28 -23.73
#